data_AF-A0A2D8M3G9-F1
#
_entry.id   AF-A0A2D8M3G9-F1
#
_cell.length_a   1.000
_cell.length_b   1.000
_cell.length_c   1.000
_cell.angle_alpha   90.00
_cell.angle_beta   90.00
_cell.angle_gamma   90.00
#
_symmetry.space_group_name_H-M   'P 1'
#
loop_
_entity.id
_entity.type
_entity.pdbx_description
1 polymer ?
#
loop_
_entity_poly.entity_id
_entity_poly.type
_entity_poly.pdbx_seq_one_letter_code
_entity_poly.pdbx_strand_id
1 'polypeptide(L)' 'MKEQTFVFTKTNYLLMAAGVILMIFGYILMQGGGSDNPEVFNPEIFSARRITWAPMVLLSGLLVEVVAIMYRPKNG' A
#
# COMPACT_ATOMS: atom_id res chain seq x y z
N MET A 1 -1.78 -35.27 11.07
CA MET A 1 -1.24 -33.89 10.97
C MET A 1 -1.81 -33.30 9.69
N LYS A 2 -2.50 -32.14 9.72
CA LYS A 2 -3.06 -31.54 8.51
C LYS A 2 -1.92 -31.01 7.65
N GLU A 3 -1.75 -31.58 6.46
CA GLU A 3 -0.89 -31.07 5.39
C GLU A 3 -1.19 -29.58 5.18
N GLN A 4 -0.27 -28.70 5.55
CA GLN A 4 -0.39 -27.26 5.25
C GLN A 4 -0.08 -27.09 3.77
N THR A 5 -1.11 -27.21 2.94
CA THR A 5 -1.05 -26.82 1.54
C THR A 5 -0.96 -25.30 1.49
N PHE A 6 0.27 -24.78 1.38
CA PHE A 6 0.49 -23.37 1.15
C PHE A 6 -0.18 -22.98 -0.18
N VAL A 7 -1.22 -22.15 -0.10
CA VAL A 7 -1.98 -21.68 -1.26
C VAL A 7 -1.12 -20.80 -2.17
N PHE A 8 -0.11 -20.13 -1.60
CA PHE A 8 0.78 -19.21 -2.27
C PHE A 8 2.23 -19.70 -2.21
N THR A 9 3.00 -19.43 -3.26
CA THR A 9 4.44 -19.74 -3.27
C THR A 9 5.25 -18.64 -2.59
N LYS A 10 6.53 -18.90 -2.31
CA LYS A 10 7.44 -17.90 -1.73
C LYS A 10 7.47 -16.59 -2.52
N THR A 11 7.38 -16.67 -3.85
CA THR A 11 7.37 -15.48 -4.73
C THR A 11 6.12 -14.64 -4.51
N ASN A 12 4.94 -15.26 -4.39
CA ASN A 12 3.71 -14.54 -4.06
C ASN A 12 3.82 -13.81 -2.73
N TYR A 13 4.33 -14.48 -1.69
CA TYR A 13 4.54 -13.85 -0.39
C TYR A 13 5.51 -12.68 -0.43
N LEU A 14 6.57 -12.75 -1.23
CA LEU A 14 7.49 -11.65 -1.43
C LEU A 14 6.81 -10.45 -2.11
N LEU A 15 6.00 -10.70 -3.14
CA LEU A 15 5.25 -9.67 -3.86
C LEU A 15 4.19 -9.01 -2.97
N MET A 16 3.47 -9.79 -2.16
CA MET A 16 2.54 -9.25 -1.15
C MET A 16 3.29 -8.41 -0.12
N ALA A 17 4.43 -8.86 0.40
CA ALA A 17 5.21 -8.04 1.33
C ALA A 17 5.61 -6.68 0.71
N ALA A 18 5.99 -6.67 -0.57
CA ALA A 18 6.30 -5.43 -1.29
C ALA A 18 5.07 -4.52 -1.48
N GLY A 19 3.91 -5.10 -1.81
CA GLY A 19 2.63 -4.38 -1.93
C GLY A 19 2.21 -3.70 -0.62
N VAL A 20 2.27 -4.44 0.49
CA VAL A 20 2.02 -3.91 1.84
C VAL A 20 2.96 -2.75 2.19
N ILE A 21 4.26 -2.88 1.91
CA ILE A 21 5.23 -1.81 2.17
C ILE A 21 4.89 -0.55 1.38
N LEU A 22 4.52 -0.68 0.10
CA LEU A 22 4.08 0.45 -0.73
C LEU A 22 2.82 1.12 -0.17
N MET A 23 1.85 0.34 0.30
CA MET A 23 0.64 0.89 0.95
C MET A 23 0.99 1.64 2.23
N ILE A 24 1.88 1.10 3.08
CA ILE A 24 2.36 1.78 4.29
C ILE A 24 3.00 3.12 3.93
N PHE A 25 3.85 3.16 2.90
CA PHE A 25 4.43 4.42 2.42
C PHE A 25 3.36 5.40 1.94
N GLY A 26 2.35 4.93 1.20
CA GLY A 26 1.21 5.76 0.78
C GLY A 26 0.48 6.39 1.97
N TYR A 27 0.23 5.62 3.03
CA TYR A 27 -0.39 6.15 4.25
C TYR A 27 0.52 7.14 4.99
N ILE A 28 1.82 6.89 5.08
CA ILE A 28 2.77 7.82 5.69
C ILE A 28 2.81 9.15 4.91
N LEU A 29 2.77 9.10 3.59
CA LEU A 29 2.70 10.29 2.73
C LEU A 29 1.43 11.13 2.96
N MET A 30 0.33 10.51 3.39
CA MET A 30 -0.90 11.22 3.77
C MET A 30 -0.79 11.91 5.12
N GLN A 31 0.16 11.53 5.98
CA GLN A 31 0.27 12.11 7.32
C GLN A 31 0.66 13.60 7.29
N GLY A 32 0.11 14.33 8.26
CA GLY A 32 0.33 15.75 8.48
C GLY A 32 -0.69 16.66 7.78
N GLY A 33 -0.52 17.98 7.93
CA GLY A 33 -1.50 18.96 7.47
C GLY A 33 -2.62 19.17 8.48
N GLY A 34 -2.57 18.51 9.63
CA GLY A 34 -3.34 18.96 10.79
C GLY A 34 -2.99 20.40 11.12
N SER A 35 -3.99 21.19 11.50
CA SER A 35 -3.76 22.47 12.16
C SER A 35 -3.66 22.20 13.65
N ASP A 36 -2.65 22.77 14.32
CA ASP A 36 -2.53 22.71 15.78
C ASP A 36 -3.65 23.50 16.48
N ASN A 37 -4.27 24.44 15.75
CA ASN A 37 -5.44 25.18 16.21
C ASN A 37 -6.63 24.95 15.25
N PRO A 38 -7.70 24.25 15.67
CA PRO A 38 -8.84 23.93 14.79
C PRO A 38 -9.60 25.15 14.26
N GLU A 39 -9.39 26.35 14.83
CA GLU A 39 -9.98 27.60 14.35
C GLU A 39 -9.17 28.23 13.19
N VAL A 40 -7.95 27.76 12.94
CA VAL A 40 -7.08 28.25 11.87
C VAL A 40 -6.95 27.18 10.80
N PHE A 41 -7.37 27.50 9.59
CA PHE A 41 -7.23 26.61 8.44
C PHE A 41 -5.76 26.51 7.99
N ASN A 42 -5.22 25.29 7.95
CA ASN A 42 -3.87 25.04 7.45
C ASN A 42 -3.92 24.67 5.94
N PRO A 43 -3.43 25.52 5.02
CA PRO A 43 -3.48 25.24 3.59
C PRO A 43 -2.61 24.02 3.18
N GLU A 44 -1.70 23.56 4.04
CA GLU A 44 -0.89 22.37 3.75
C GLU A 44 -1.71 21.08 3.65
N ILE A 45 -2.97 21.06 4.11
CA ILE A 45 -3.87 19.91 3.90
C ILE A 45 -4.04 19.64 2.41
N PHE A 46 -4.04 20.70 1.59
CA PHE A 46 -4.21 20.64 0.14
C PHE A 46 -2.90 20.47 -0.61
N SER A 47 -1.84 20.00 0.06
CA SER A 47 -0.59 19.67 -0.63
C SER A 47 -0.82 18.62 -1.71
N ALA A 48 -0.36 18.89 -2.94
CA ALA A 48 -0.39 17.93 -4.05
C ALA A 48 0.29 16.59 -3.68
N ARG A 49 1.24 16.61 -2.73
CA ARG A 49 1.85 15.42 -2.14
C ARG A 49 0.83 14.51 -1.47
N ARG A 50 -0.12 15.07 -0.72
CA ARG A 50 -1.11 14.33 0.07
C ARG A 50 -2.34 13.96 -0.73
N ILE A 51 -2.79 14.83 -1.62
CA ILE A 51 -4.03 14.60 -2.40
C ILE A 51 -3.76 13.77 -3.65
N THR A 52 -2.60 13.91 -4.29
CA THR A 52 -2.34 13.25 -5.57
C THR A 52 -1.32 12.12 -5.39
N TRP A 53 -0.12 12.43 -4.88
CA TRP A 53 0.95 11.44 -4.81
C TRP A 53 0.67 10.32 -3.80
N ALA A 54 0.18 10.66 -2.61
CA ALA A 54 -0.09 9.66 -1.58
C ALA A 54 -1.15 8.62 -2.01
N PRO A 55 -2.31 9.01 -2.57
CA PRO A 55 -3.29 8.05 -3.07
C PRO A 55 -2.77 7.26 -4.27
N MET A 56 -2.01 7.86 -5.19
CA MET A 56 -1.41 7.13 -6.31
C MET A 56 -0.46 6.02 -5.83
N VAL A 57 0.39 6.31 -4.83
CA VAL A 57 1.29 5.31 -4.23
C VAL A 57 0.49 4.21 -3.55
N LEU A 58 -0.54 4.57 -2.77
CA LEU A 58 -1.42 3.60 -2.11
C LEU A 58 -2.10 2.66 -3.13
N LEU A 59 -2.67 3.22 -4.19
CA LEU A 59 -3.32 2.48 -5.26
C LEU A 59 -2.34 1.57 -6.01
N SER A 60 -1.10 2.03 -6.21
CA SER A 60 -0.05 1.19 -6.80
C SER A 60 0.27 -0.03 -5.92
N GLY A 61 0.30 0.15 -4.59
CA GLY A 61 0.46 -0.96 -3.64
C GLY A 61 -0.70 -1.96 -3.72
N LEU A 62 -1.94 -1.47 -3.81
CA LEU A 62 -3.12 -2.32 -4.04
C LEU A 62 -3.05 -3.09 -5.38
N LEU A 63 -2.58 -2.46 -6.46
CA LEU A 63 -2.38 -3.14 -7.73
C LEU A 63 -1.30 -4.24 -7.63
N VAL A 64 -0.22 -3.99 -6.89
CA VAL A 64 0.81 -5.00 -6.62
C VAL A 64 0.23 -6.17 -5.84
N GLU A 65 -0.62 -5.95 -4.83
CA GLU A 65 -1.31 -7.02 -4.11
C GLU A 65 -2.21 -7.85 -5.04
N VAL A 66 -3.00 -7.19 -5.89
CA VAL A 66 -3.84 -7.88 -6.88
C VAL A 66 -2.97 -8.77 -7.78
N VAL A 67 -1.86 -8.25 -8.29
CA VAL A 67 -0.92 -9.03 -9.10
C VAL A 67 -0.29 -10.16 -8.28
N ALA A 68 0.10 -9.91 -7.03
CA ALA A 68 0.73 -10.89 -6.16
C ALA A 68 -0.20 -12.07 -5.84
N ILE A 69 -1.50 -11.81 -5.63
CA ILE A 69 -2.51 -12.83 -5.38
C ILE A 69 -2.85 -13.58 -6.67
N MET A 70 -2.99 -12.86 -7.79
CA MET A 70 -3.30 -13.45 -9.09
C MET A 70 -2.11 -14.19 -9.72
N TYR A 71 -0.87 -13.92 -9.26
CA TYR A 71 0.33 -14.57 -9.75
C TYR A 71 0.24 -16.06 -9.49
N ARG A 72 -0.05 -16.84 -10.52
CA ARG A 72 0.03 -18.29 -10.46
C ARG A 72 1.38 -18.69 -11.02
N PRO A 73 2.34 -19.13 -10.18
CA PRO A 73 3.58 -19.67 -10.71
C PRO A 73 3.22 -20.87 -11.58
N LYS A 74 3.52 -20.79 -12.88
CA LYS A 74 3.52 -21.99 -13.72
C LYS A 74 4.56 -22.91 -13.13
N ASN A 75 4.11 -24.09 -12.72
CA ASN A 75 4.96 -25.18 -12.25
C ASN A 75 6.25 -25.24 -13.08
N GLY A 76 7.39 -25.19 -12.38
CA GLY A 76 8.60 -25.85 -12.86
C GLY A 76 8.47 -27.34 -12.58
#